data_AF-A0A385MU00-F1
#
_entry.id   AF-A0A385MU00-F1
#
_cell.length_a   1.000
_cell.length_b   1.000
_cell.length_c   1.000
_cell.angle_alpha   90.00
_cell.angle_beta   90.00
_cell.angle_gamma   90.00
#
_symmetry.space_group_name_H-M   'P 1'
#
loop_
_entity.id
_entity.type
_entity.pdbx_description
1 polymer ?
#
loop_
_entity_poly.entity_id
_entity_poly.type
_entity_poly.pdbx_seq_one_letter_code
_entity_poly.pdbx_strand_id
1 'polypeptide(L)'
;MMDIQRLRNLTTGILHTDIGHVYEDIEAVTGKNGLMTHMIPNMLKAIEPWLKENVTDERYWNKVFDTEHQGEYSLPQPSESERDLMIQRFQAMPDPLLSQFT
;
A
#
# COMPACT_ATOMS: atom_id res chain seq x y z
N MET A 1 15.73 -0.98 -2.37
CA MET A 1 15.16 -2.34 -2.33
C MET A 1 14.21 -2.41 -1.16
N MET A 2 13.11 -3.14 -1.27
CA MET A 2 12.07 -3.24 -0.26
C MET A 2 12.01 -4.67 0.26
N ASP A 3 11.88 -4.87 1.57
CA ASP A 3 11.68 -6.20 2.15
C ASP A 3 10.37 -6.82 1.63
N ILE A 4 10.40 -8.12 1.28
CA ILE A 4 9.25 -8.80 0.69
C ILE A 4 8.08 -8.86 1.67
N GLN A 5 8.32 -9.13 2.96
CA GLN A 5 7.24 -9.19 3.95
C GLN A 5 6.58 -7.82 4.12
N ARG A 6 7.36 -6.73 4.07
CA ARG A 6 6.83 -5.36 4.01
C ARG A 6 5.96 -5.12 2.79
N LEU A 7 6.42 -5.50 1.60
CA LEU A 7 5.65 -5.36 0.36
C LEU A 7 4.33 -6.15 0.44
N ARG A 8 4.36 -7.35 1.03
CA ARG A 8 3.17 -8.17 1.26
C ARG A 8 2.15 -7.51 2.17
N ASN A 9 2.56 -6.64 3.12
CA ASN A 9 1.58 -5.84 3.87
C ASN A 9 0.71 -5.00 2.94
N LEU A 10 1.33 -4.37 1.93
CA LEU A 10 0.64 -3.48 1.01
C LEU A 10 -0.25 -4.23 0.01
N THR A 11 0.24 -5.34 -0.53
CA THR A 11 -0.44 -6.06 -1.61
C THR A 11 -1.56 -6.99 -1.12
N THR A 12 -1.44 -7.52 0.11
CA THR A 12 -2.44 -8.45 0.67
C THR A 12 -3.43 -7.78 1.62
N GLY A 13 -3.04 -6.66 2.24
CA GLY A 13 -3.76 -6.05 3.37
C GLY A 13 -3.67 -6.85 4.67
N ILE A 14 -2.82 -7.88 4.74
CA ILE A 14 -2.54 -8.69 5.93
C ILE A 14 -1.22 -8.20 6.53
N LEU A 15 -1.18 -8.00 7.84
CA LEU A 15 0.03 -7.58 8.53
C LEU A 15 1.02 -8.74 8.69
N HIS A 16 2.04 -8.76 7.83
CA HIS A 16 3.17 -9.70 7.81
C HIS A 16 4.34 -9.25 8.69
N THR A 17 4.42 -7.96 9.04
CA THR A 17 5.49 -7.38 9.86
C THR A 17 4.92 -6.47 10.97
N ASP A 18 5.53 -5.30 11.21
CA ASP A 18 5.01 -4.25 12.08
C ASP A 18 4.10 -3.26 11.34
N ILE A 19 3.13 -2.67 12.04
CA ILE A 19 2.19 -1.69 11.47
C ILE A 19 2.90 -0.41 11.02
N GLY A 20 3.98 -0.01 11.70
CA GLY A 20 4.82 1.13 11.35
C GLY A 20 5.38 1.03 9.92
N HIS A 21 5.78 -0.17 9.49
CA HIS A 21 6.22 -0.38 8.11
C HIS A 21 5.13 -0.05 7.09
N VAL A 22 3.86 -0.33 7.39
CA VAL A 22 2.74 0.03 6.49
C VAL A 22 2.64 1.53 6.32
N TYR A 23 2.80 2.31 7.39
CA TYR A 23 2.84 3.77 7.30
C TYR A 23 4.02 4.21 6.45
N GLU A 24 5.23 3.82 6.83
CA GLU A 24 6.47 4.20 6.13
C GLU A 24 6.41 3.89 4.63
N ASP A 25 5.91 2.71 4.27
CA ASP A 25 5.89 2.25 2.89
C ASP A 25 4.82 2.97 2.06
N ILE A 26 3.64 3.26 2.63
CA ILE A 26 2.65 4.10 1.95
C ILE A 26 3.19 5.52 1.78
N GLU A 27 3.84 6.10 2.79
CA GLU A 27 4.45 7.44 2.71
C GLU A 27 5.56 7.46 1.65
N ALA A 28 6.41 6.44 1.58
CA ALA A 28 7.48 6.32 0.59
C ALA A 28 6.94 6.20 -0.86
N VAL A 29 5.89 5.39 -1.06
CA VAL A 29 5.24 5.23 -2.37
C VAL A 29 4.54 6.53 -2.78
N THR A 30 3.67 7.05 -1.92
CA THR A 30 2.79 8.16 -2.29
C THR A 30 3.41 9.55 -2.14
N GLY A 31 4.47 9.69 -1.35
CA GLY A 31 5.02 10.98 -0.91
C GLY A 31 4.12 11.72 0.10
N LYS A 32 2.98 11.12 0.51
CA LYS A 32 2.04 11.74 1.45
C LYS A 32 2.39 11.35 2.87
N ASN A 33 2.95 12.29 3.63
CA ASN A 33 3.23 12.11 5.06
C ASN A 33 2.00 12.34 5.95
N GLY A 34 2.09 11.89 7.19
CA GLY A 34 1.13 12.20 8.25
C GLY A 34 -0.17 11.42 8.11
N LEU A 35 -0.09 10.17 7.63
CA LEU A 35 -1.25 9.30 7.50
C LEU A 35 -1.80 8.92 8.89
N MET A 36 -3.12 9.00 9.04
CA MET A 36 -3.82 8.47 10.21
C MET A 36 -4.31 7.06 9.94
N THR A 37 -4.47 6.24 10.99
CA THR A 37 -4.84 4.81 10.85
C THR A 37 -6.10 4.57 10.01
N HIS A 38 -7.12 5.42 10.16
CA HIS A 38 -8.37 5.30 9.40
C HIS A 38 -8.20 5.56 7.89
N MET A 39 -7.11 6.21 7.48
CA MET A 39 -6.81 6.49 6.08
C MET A 39 -6.15 5.30 5.37
N ILE A 40 -5.52 4.38 6.12
CA ILE A 40 -4.74 3.25 5.56
C ILE A 40 -5.57 2.41 4.60
N PRO A 41 -6.80 1.96 4.93
CA PRO A 41 -7.56 1.08 4.03
C PRO A 41 -7.83 1.73 2.67
N ASN A 42 -8.17 3.01 2.65
CA ASN A 42 -8.37 3.75 1.40
C ASN A 42 -7.03 3.99 0.71
N MET A 43 -5.95 4.25 1.44
CA MET A 43 -4.65 4.43 0.81
C MET A 43 -4.15 3.18 0.11
N LEU A 44 -4.29 2.01 0.74
CA LEU A 44 -3.96 0.72 0.12
C LEU A 44 -4.73 0.50 -1.19
N LYS A 45 -6.04 0.79 -1.19
CA LYS A 45 -6.86 0.73 -2.42
C LYS A 45 -6.39 1.69 -3.51
N ALA A 46 -5.94 2.89 -3.13
CA ALA A 46 -5.54 3.92 -4.08
C ALA A 46 -4.21 3.60 -4.78
N ILE A 47 -3.27 2.97 -4.05
CA ILE A 47 -1.96 2.57 -4.57
C ILE A 47 -1.99 1.21 -5.28
N GLU A 48 -2.99 0.37 -5.00
CA GLU A 48 -3.13 -0.99 -5.56
C GLU A 48 -2.95 -1.05 -7.09
N PRO A 49 -3.55 -0.16 -7.92
CA PRO A 49 -3.37 -0.24 -9.37
C PRO A 49 -1.90 -0.09 -9.80
N TRP A 50 -1.18 0.84 -9.18
CA TRP A 50 0.24 1.05 -9.47
C TRP A 50 1.08 -0.12 -8.95
N LEU A 51 0.76 -0.67 -7.78
CA LEU A 51 1.43 -1.87 -7.27
C LEU A 51 1.21 -3.07 -8.21
N LYS A 52 0.03 -3.23 -8.80
CA LYS A 52 -0.26 -4.33 -9.75
C LYS A 52 0.52 -4.21 -11.06
N GLU A 53 0.80 -2.99 -11.51
CA GLU A 53 1.63 -2.74 -12.69
C GLU A 53 3.10 -3.08 -12.43
N ASN A 54 3.57 -2.90 -11.19
CA ASN A 54 4.98 -3.05 -10.82
C ASN A 54 5.32 -4.37 -10.13
N VAL A 55 4.33 -5.04 -9.51
CA VAL A 55 4.47 -6.30 -8.77
C VAL A 55 3.56 -7.34 -9.42
N THR A 56 4.08 -8.01 -10.45
CA THR A 56 3.30 -8.92 -11.31
C THR A 56 3.23 -10.36 -10.79
N ASP A 57 4.09 -10.72 -9.82
CA ASP A 57 4.11 -12.05 -9.24
C ASP A 57 2.86 -12.27 -8.36
N GLU A 58 2.04 -13.26 -8.75
CA GLU A 58 0.80 -13.62 -8.08
C GLU A 58 0.98 -13.99 -6.60
N ARG A 59 2.17 -14.47 -6.21
CA ARG A 59 2.45 -14.81 -4.81
C ARG A 59 2.25 -13.59 -3.92
N TYR A 60 2.53 -12.37 -4.37
CA TYR A 60 2.30 -11.14 -3.59
C TYR A 60 0.83 -10.80 -3.39
N TRP A 61 -0.06 -11.30 -4.24
CA TRP A 61 -1.48 -10.95 -4.26
C TRP A 61 -2.38 -12.04 -3.68
N ASN A 62 -1.81 -13.21 -3.35
CA ASN A 62 -2.53 -14.20 -2.60
C ASN A 62 -2.87 -13.65 -1.21
N LYS A 63 -4.14 -13.71 -0.79
CA LYS A 63 -4.59 -13.24 0.53
C LYS A 63 -4.21 -14.21 1.63
N VAL A 64 -2.96 -14.66 1.62
CA VAL A 64 -2.41 -15.69 2.49
C VAL A 64 -1.31 -15.08 3.34
N PHE A 65 -1.36 -15.36 4.64
CA PHE A 65 -0.24 -15.06 5.53
C PHE A 65 0.89 -16.06 5.22
N ASP A 66 1.97 -15.56 4.64
CA ASP A 66 3.12 -16.36 4.20
C ASP A 66 4.39 -15.80 4.86
N THR A 67 5.04 -16.59 5.71
CA THR A 67 6.29 -16.23 6.40
C THR A 67 7.53 -16.77 5.69
N GLU A 68 7.35 -17.59 4.65
CA GLU A 68 8.42 -18.21 3.88
C GLU A 68 8.80 -17.39 2.64
N HIS A 69 7.96 -16.42 2.24
CA HIS A 69 8.26 -15.50 1.14
C HIS A 69 9.27 -14.42 1.57
N GLN A 70 10.54 -14.78 1.66
CA GLN A 70 11.59 -13.90 2.18
C GLN A 70 12.50 -13.33 1.09
N GLY A 71 13.19 -12.22 1.39
CA GLY A 71 14.15 -11.57 0.52
C GLY A 71 13.81 -10.10 0.27
N GLU A 72 14.33 -9.56 -0.83
CA GLU A 72 14.13 -8.18 -1.21
C GLU A 72 13.52 -8.06 -2.62
N TYR A 73 12.66 -7.07 -2.79
CA TYR A 73 12.02 -6.71 -4.04
C TYR A 73 12.51 -5.34 -4.52
N SER A 74 12.84 -5.23 -5.80
CA SER A 74 13.26 -3.95 -6.40
C SER A 74 12.04 -3.17 -6.89
N LEU A 75 11.23 -2.66 -5.96
CA LEU A 75 10.09 -1.80 -6.29
C LEU A 75 10.60 -0.46 -6.86
N PRO A 76 10.17 -0.03 -8.06
CA PRO A 76 10.58 1.25 -8.61
C PRO A 76 10.00 2.41 -7.79
N GLN A 77 10.63 3.57 -7.88
CA GLN A 77 10.09 4.79 -7.30
C GLN A 77 9.01 5.36 -8.23
N PRO A 78 7.81 5.68 -7.71
CA PRO A 78 6.79 6.35 -8.52
C PRO A 78 7.27 7.73 -9.00
N SER A 79 6.91 8.08 -10.23
CA SER A 79 6.96 9.45 -10.75
C SER A 79 5.98 10.37 -10.04
N GLU A 80 6.17 11.68 -10.17
CA GLU A 80 5.25 12.68 -9.62
C GLU A 80 3.81 12.48 -10.14
N SER A 81 3.65 12.23 -11.44
CA SER A 81 2.34 11.98 -12.03
C SER A 81 1.65 10.72 -11.49
N GLU A 82 2.41 9.66 -11.21
CA GLU A 82 1.84 8.44 -10.62
C GLU A 82 1.39 8.68 -9.19
N ARG A 83 2.19 9.43 -8.40
CA ARG A 83 1.80 9.83 -7.05
C ARG A 83 0.53 10.67 -7.06
N ASP A 84 0.44 11.65 -7.95
CA ASP A 84 -0.77 12.47 -8.10
C ASP A 84 -2.00 11.62 -8.40
N LEU A 85 -1.89 10.60 -9.27
CA LEU A 85 -2.98 9.68 -9.56
C LEU A 85 -3.39 8.84 -8.33
N MET A 86 -2.43 8.38 -7.53
CA MET A 86 -2.74 7.69 -6.27
C MET A 86 -3.49 8.61 -5.30
N ILE A 87 -3.07 9.86 -5.16
CA ILE A 87 -3.71 10.83 -4.28
C ILE A 87 -5.11 11.21 -4.78
N GLN A 88 -5.29 11.40 -6.08
CA GLN A 88 -6.62 11.65 -6.67
C GLN A 88 -7.59 10.50 -6.39
N ARG A 89 -7.15 9.25 -6.58
CA ARG A 89 -7.95 8.06 -6.23
C ARG A 89 -8.33 8.06 -4.75
N PHE A 90 -7.36 8.36 -3.87
CA PHE A 90 -7.61 8.43 -2.43
C PHE A 90 -8.68 9.46 -2.06
N GLN A 91 -8.57 10.68 -2.61
CA GLN A 91 -9.50 11.78 -2.34
C GLN A 91 -10.92 11.52 -2.89
N ALA A 92 -11.03 10.73 -3.96
CA ALA A 92 -12.31 10.36 -4.55
C ALA A 92 -13.07 9.30 -3.73
N MET A 93 -12.41 8.61 -2.79
CA MET A 93 -13.05 7.62 -1.94
C MET A 93 -13.75 8.27 -0.74
N PRO A 94 -14.91 7.74 -0.31
CA PRO A 94 -15.57 8.23 0.90
C PRO A 94 -14.66 8.07 2.10
N ASP A 95 -14.62 9.07 2.97
CA ASP A 95 -13.83 9.04 4.20
C ASP A 95 -14.37 7.92 5.13
N PRO A 96 -13.56 6.90 5.48
CA PRO A 96 -14.00 5.80 6.33
C PRO A 96 -14.46 6.23 7.73
N LEU A 97 -14.00 7.39 8.20
CA LEU A 97 -14.40 7.97 9.48
C LEU A 97 -15.79 8.62 9.39
N LEU A 98 -16.11 9.27 8.27
CA LEU A 98 -17.37 9.97 8.08
C LEU A 98 -18.47 9.09 7.49
N SER A 99 -18.11 8.03 6.78
CA SER A 99 -19.05 7.09 6.15
C SER A 99 -19.85 6.25 7.14
N GLN A 100 -19.54 6.31 8.44
CA GLN A 100 -20.29 5.62 9.49
C GLN A 100 -21.52 6.43 9.95
N PHE A 101 -21.66 7.67 9.49
CA PHE A 101 -22.69 8.63 9.94
C PHE A 101 -23.66 9.05 8.82
N THR A 102 -23.62 8.37 7.68
CA THR A 102 -24.50 8.58 6.51
C THR A 102 -25.19 7.29 6.14
#